data_AF-A0A077WHM2-F1
#
_entry.id   AF-A0A077WHM2-F1
#
_cell.length_a   1.000
_cell.length_b   1.000
_cell.length_c   1.000
_cell.angle_alpha   90.00
_cell.angle_beta   90.00
_cell.angle_gamma   90.00
#
_symmetry.space_group_name_H-M   'P 1'
#
loop_
_entity.id
_entity.type
_entity.pdbx_description
1 polymer ?
#
loop_
_entity_poly.entity_id
_entity_poly.type
_entity_poly.pdbx_seq_one_letter_code
_entity_poly.pdbx_strand_id
1 'polypeptide(L)'
;MAKWEIIGSDGNISAEQVLLAWLKRPGNYHRFVKANNNLKRSGRGENKLDAISEIPILLENAGFDGFSRIAIVHKVLNLVKLYQQAHALATCGASTSQVQQAFCFYYDLASHIEGDTTRHSDAAQESPVASSSSNFPEENDQRRSVSRNVEDHEDSCRNNSDPNPPGHVHPPPDNLSRLLELHCQHSDRIFDMMGRLMDQHQGLMDEILQRSRD
;
A
#
# COMPACT_ATOMS: atom_id res chain seq x y z
N MET A 1 5.57 22.75 -16.05
CA MET A 1 4.78 21.75 -15.31
C MET A 1 3.69 21.23 -16.22
N ALA A 2 3.56 19.91 -16.41
CA ALA A 2 2.49 19.34 -17.22
C ALA A 2 1.13 19.65 -16.58
N LYS A 3 0.16 20.10 -17.37
CA LYS A 3 -1.17 20.49 -16.88
C LYS A 3 -2.06 19.24 -16.83
N TRP A 4 -2.09 18.59 -15.67
CA TRP A 4 -2.87 17.36 -15.42
C TRP A 4 -4.40 17.57 -15.43
N GLU A 5 -4.83 18.82 -15.35
CA GLU A 5 -6.23 19.24 -15.35
C GLU A 5 -6.79 19.50 -16.77
N ILE A 6 -5.99 19.26 -17.82
CA ILE A 6 -6.50 19.34 -19.19
C ILE A 6 -7.52 18.23 -19.37
N ILE A 7 -8.71 18.61 -19.81
CA ILE A 7 -9.74 17.70 -20.29
C ILE A 7 -9.32 17.26 -21.71
N GLY A 8 -9.32 15.95 -21.97
CA GLY A 8 -8.92 15.41 -23.27
C GLY A 8 -9.81 15.89 -24.43
N SER A 9 -9.41 15.58 -25.66
CA SER A 9 -10.18 15.90 -26.88
C SER A 9 -11.64 15.47 -26.82
N ASP A 10 -11.91 14.40 -26.07
CA ASP A 10 -13.22 13.78 -25.92
C ASP A 10 -14.09 14.47 -24.85
N GLY A 11 -13.56 15.54 -24.21
CA GLY A 11 -14.30 16.45 -23.35
C GLY A 11 -14.73 15.90 -21.97
N ASN A 12 -14.51 14.61 -21.69
CA ASN A 12 -15.15 13.96 -20.54
C ASN A 12 -14.19 13.33 -19.53
N ILE A 13 -12.92 13.11 -19.90
CA ILE A 13 -11.95 12.43 -19.03
C ILE A 13 -10.72 13.30 -18.85
N SER A 14 -10.28 13.51 -17.62
CA SER A 14 -9.00 14.15 -17.30
C SER A 14 -7.86 13.14 -17.19
N ALA A 15 -6.61 13.58 -17.40
CA ALA A 15 -5.44 12.71 -17.23
C ALA A 15 -5.39 12.12 -15.80
N GLU A 16 -5.80 12.88 -14.79
CA GLU A 16 -5.91 12.40 -13.41
C GLU A 16 -6.94 11.27 -13.24
N GLN A 17 -8.09 11.36 -13.91
CA GLN A 17 -9.09 10.29 -13.89
C GLN A 17 -8.57 8.99 -14.52
N VAL A 18 -7.72 9.07 -15.56
CA VAL A 18 -7.05 7.89 -16.12
C VAL A 18 -6.15 7.22 -15.08
N LEU A 19 -5.39 8.01 -14.30
CA LEU A 19 -4.55 7.48 -13.22
C LEU A 19 -5.38 6.85 -12.10
N LEU A 20 -6.48 7.49 -11.72
CA LEU A 20 -7.41 6.95 -10.72
C LEU A 20 -8.05 5.65 -11.20
N ALA A 21 -8.49 5.59 -12.46
CA ALA A 21 -9.03 4.36 -13.05
C ALA A 21 -7.99 3.24 -13.07
N TRP A 22 -6.72 3.55 -13.34
CA TRP A 22 -5.63 2.57 -13.25
C TRP A 22 -5.39 2.08 -11.82
N LEU A 23 -5.44 2.96 -10.81
CA LEU A 23 -5.31 2.61 -9.39
C LEU A 23 -6.45 1.74 -8.87
N LYS A 24 -7.67 1.91 -9.40
CA LYS A 24 -8.85 1.11 -9.07
C LYS A 24 -8.81 -0.31 -9.64
N ARG A 25 -7.95 -0.59 -10.63
CA ARG A 25 -7.82 -1.94 -11.17
C ARG A 25 -7.27 -2.88 -10.09
N PRO A 26 -7.78 -4.12 -10.01
CA PRO A 26 -7.40 -5.04 -8.94
C PRO A 26 -5.89 -5.22 -8.80
N GLY A 27 -5.37 -5.09 -7.58
CA GLY A 27 -3.96 -5.28 -7.24
C GLY A 27 -3.00 -4.17 -7.67
N ASN A 28 -3.39 -3.21 -8.53
CA ASN A 28 -2.49 -2.16 -9.02
C ASN A 28 -2.03 -1.21 -7.91
N TYR A 29 -2.93 -0.80 -7.02
CA TYR A 29 -2.57 0.00 -5.85
C TYR A 29 -1.51 -0.72 -5.00
N HIS A 30 -1.72 -1.99 -4.66
CA HIS A 30 -0.77 -2.78 -3.88
C HIS A 30 0.56 -3.00 -4.60
N ARG A 31 0.51 -3.31 -5.91
CA ARG A 31 1.69 -3.45 -6.77
C ARG A 31 2.54 -2.19 -6.75
N PHE A 32 1.93 -1.01 -6.95
CA PHE A 32 2.63 0.27 -6.93
C PHE A 32 3.20 0.64 -5.56
N VAL A 33 2.45 0.39 -4.47
CA VAL A 33 2.91 0.66 -3.10
C VAL A 33 4.08 -0.25 -2.71
N LYS A 34 4.04 -1.53 -3.11
CA LYS A 34 5.13 -2.51 -2.88
C LYS A 34 6.35 -2.22 -3.76
N ALA A 35 6.14 -1.68 -4.96
CA ALA A 35 7.23 -1.28 -5.85
C ALA A 35 8.16 -0.28 -5.14
N ASN A 36 9.46 -0.57 -5.18
CA ASN A 36 10.56 0.13 -4.50
C ASN A 36 10.82 -0.16 -3.00
N ASN A 37 9.95 -0.90 -2.28
CA ASN A 37 10.23 -1.25 -0.87
C ASN A 37 11.19 -2.44 -0.69
N ASN A 38 11.34 -3.30 -1.72
CA ASN A 38 12.06 -4.58 -1.61
C ASN A 38 13.37 -4.69 -2.39
N LEU A 39 13.77 -3.66 -3.14
CA LEU A 39 14.97 -3.74 -3.99
C LEU A 39 16.26 -4.00 -3.18
N LYS A 40 16.31 -3.55 -1.93
CA LYS A 40 17.51 -3.65 -1.07
C LYS A 40 17.76 -5.04 -0.47
N ARG A 41 16.77 -5.94 -0.42
CA ARG A 41 16.90 -7.21 0.33
C ARG A 41 16.82 -8.48 -0.50
N SER A 42 16.18 -8.46 -1.67
CA SER A 42 15.91 -9.71 -2.42
C SER A 42 16.35 -9.69 -3.88
N GLY A 43 16.81 -8.56 -4.43
CA GLY A 43 17.19 -8.45 -5.84
C GLY A 43 16.06 -8.70 -6.87
N ARG A 44 14.86 -9.06 -6.43
CA ARG A 44 13.66 -9.33 -7.24
C ARG A 44 12.48 -8.39 -6.90
N GLY A 45 12.77 -7.13 -6.65
CA GLY A 45 11.72 -6.12 -6.47
C GLY A 45 11.32 -5.50 -7.80
N GLU A 46 10.02 -5.26 -8.00
CA GLU A 46 9.54 -4.42 -9.11
C GLU A 46 9.84 -2.94 -8.82
N ASN A 47 10.32 -2.22 -9.83
CA ASN A 47 10.48 -0.77 -9.78
C ASN A 47 9.13 -0.08 -10.03
N LYS A 48 8.90 1.11 -9.46
CA LYS A 48 7.73 1.93 -9.75
C LYS A 48 7.56 2.20 -11.24
N LEU A 49 8.65 2.40 -11.99
CA LEU A 49 8.61 2.58 -13.44
C LEU A 49 8.04 1.35 -14.17
N ASP A 50 8.34 0.15 -13.69
CA ASP A 50 7.83 -1.10 -14.27
C ASP A 50 6.35 -1.28 -13.91
N ALA A 51 6.00 -0.98 -12.65
CA ALA A 51 4.63 -1.05 -12.16
C ALA A 51 3.68 -0.15 -12.97
N ILE A 52 4.13 1.02 -13.43
CA ILE A 52 3.31 1.97 -14.21
C ILE A 52 3.47 1.85 -15.73
N SER A 53 4.09 0.78 -16.23
CA SER A 53 4.43 0.64 -17.65
C SER A 53 3.22 0.74 -18.60
N GLU A 54 2.02 0.42 -18.12
CA GLU A 54 0.75 0.51 -18.86
C GLU A 54 0.18 1.93 -18.96
N ILE A 55 0.50 2.81 -18.02
CA ILE A 55 -0.15 4.13 -17.89
C ILE A 55 0.08 5.03 -19.12
N PRO A 56 1.29 5.12 -19.72
CA PRO A 56 1.48 5.93 -20.92
C PRO A 56 0.53 5.55 -22.07
N ILE A 57 0.28 4.25 -22.26
CA ILE A 57 -0.65 3.75 -23.29
C ILE A 57 -2.09 4.16 -22.95
N LEU A 58 -2.48 4.08 -21.67
CA LEU A 58 -3.82 4.51 -21.23
C LEU A 58 -4.04 6.02 -21.40
N LEU A 59 -2.99 6.83 -21.20
CA LEU A 59 -3.04 8.26 -21.43
C LEU A 59 -3.15 8.58 -22.93
N GLU A 60 -2.31 7.95 -23.75
CA GLU A 60 -2.34 8.13 -25.21
C GLU A 60 -3.70 7.75 -25.81
N ASN A 61 -4.27 6.62 -25.37
CA ASN A 61 -5.61 6.18 -25.77
C ASN A 61 -6.72 7.14 -25.34
N ALA A 62 -6.49 7.97 -24.32
CA ALA A 62 -7.42 8.99 -23.85
C ALA A 62 -7.14 10.39 -24.46
N GLY A 63 -6.26 10.47 -25.47
CA GLY A 63 -5.90 11.71 -26.14
C GLY A 63 -4.90 12.56 -25.38
N PHE A 64 -4.15 11.98 -24.44
CA PHE A 64 -3.12 12.65 -23.66
C PHE A 64 -1.72 12.17 -24.07
N ASP A 65 -0.93 13.07 -24.64
CA ASP A 65 0.45 12.81 -25.03
C ASP A 65 1.45 13.65 -24.20
N GLY A 66 2.75 13.40 -24.40
CA GLY A 66 3.82 14.23 -23.82
C GLY A 66 4.10 14.04 -22.33
N PHE A 67 3.44 13.12 -21.63
CA PHE A 67 3.74 12.81 -20.23
C PHE A 67 4.98 11.94 -20.10
N SER A 68 6.01 12.44 -19.40
CA SER A 68 7.18 11.63 -19.07
C SER A 68 6.83 10.57 -18.03
N ARG A 69 7.44 9.38 -18.12
CA ARG A 69 7.23 8.30 -17.14
C ARG A 69 7.52 8.74 -15.71
N ILE A 70 8.54 9.57 -15.52
CA ILE A 70 8.90 10.14 -14.21
C ILE A 70 7.77 11.02 -13.67
N ALA A 71 7.20 11.91 -14.51
CA ALA A 71 6.07 12.75 -14.11
C ALA A 71 4.84 11.91 -13.74
N ILE A 72 4.58 10.81 -14.47
CA ILE A 72 3.52 9.86 -14.15
C ILE A 72 3.78 9.21 -12.78
N VAL A 73 4.99 8.69 -12.51
CA VAL A 73 5.33 8.12 -11.20
C VAL A 73 5.08 9.12 -10.08
N HIS A 74 5.53 10.38 -10.24
CA HIS A 74 5.33 11.42 -9.23
C HIS A 74 3.85 11.72 -9.00
N LYS A 75 3.04 11.81 -10.05
CA LYS A 75 1.61 12.07 -9.93
C LYS A 75 0.87 10.90 -9.27
N VAL A 76 1.16 9.65 -9.64
CA VAL A 76 0.59 8.45 -8.99
C VAL A 76 1.01 8.39 -7.53
N LEU A 77 2.28 8.68 -7.20
CA LEU A 77 2.75 8.74 -5.83
C LEU A 77 1.98 9.79 -5.00
N ASN A 78 1.71 10.96 -5.58
CA ASN A 78 0.93 11.99 -4.92
C ASN A 78 -0.52 11.54 -4.65
N LEU A 79 -1.17 10.90 -5.62
CA LEU A 79 -2.53 10.34 -5.43
C LEU A 79 -2.56 9.29 -4.32
N VAL A 80 -1.55 8.41 -4.26
CA VAL A 80 -1.42 7.42 -3.18
C VAL A 80 -1.25 8.07 -1.82
N LYS A 81 -0.45 9.15 -1.72
CA LYS A 81 -0.29 9.90 -0.46
C LYS A 81 -1.59 10.54 0.00
N LEU A 82 -2.31 11.21 -0.90
CA LEU A 82 -3.62 11.82 -0.60
C LEU A 82 -4.63 10.76 -0.15
N TYR A 83 -4.66 9.60 -0.82
CA TYR A 83 -5.47 8.47 -0.40
C TYR A 83 -5.11 7.99 1.01
N GLN A 84 -3.83 7.79 1.31
CA GLN A 84 -3.37 7.34 2.63
C GLN A 84 -3.74 8.34 3.74
N GLN A 85 -3.59 9.63 3.47
CA GLN A 85 -3.99 10.69 4.41
C GLN A 85 -5.51 10.68 4.66
N ALA A 86 -6.31 10.63 3.60
CA ALA A 86 -7.76 10.55 3.69
C ALA A 86 -8.22 9.24 4.38
N HIS A 87 -7.54 8.13 4.13
CA HIS A 87 -7.79 6.86 4.80
C HIS A 87 -7.50 6.94 6.30
N ALA A 88 -6.37 7.53 6.70
CA ALA A 88 -6.06 7.75 8.11
C ALA A 88 -7.15 8.58 8.81
N LEU A 89 -7.59 9.68 8.19
CA LEU A 89 -8.70 10.50 8.71
C LEU A 89 -9.99 9.69 8.87
N ALA A 90 -10.35 8.91 7.84
CA ALA A 90 -11.55 8.06 7.88
C ALA A 90 -11.47 7.02 9.01
N THR A 91 -10.31 6.38 9.21
CA THR A 91 -10.11 5.41 10.30
C THR A 91 -10.14 6.05 11.70
N CYS A 92 -9.84 7.35 11.81
CA CYS A 92 -9.98 8.11 13.05
C CYS A 92 -11.42 8.62 13.31
N GLY A 93 -12.39 8.27 12.45
CA GLY A 93 -13.78 8.71 12.59
C GLY A 93 -14.01 10.16 12.16
N ALA A 94 -13.16 10.73 11.32
CA ALA A 94 -13.39 12.05 10.73
C ALA A 94 -14.67 12.07 9.88
N SER A 95 -15.28 13.26 9.75
CA SER A 95 -16.48 13.42 8.92
C SER A 95 -16.20 13.21 7.44
N THR A 96 -17.21 12.78 6.68
CA THR A 96 -17.13 12.59 5.22
C THR A 96 -16.62 13.83 4.49
N SER A 97 -17.03 15.02 4.92
CA SER A 97 -16.57 16.29 4.34
C SER A 97 -15.08 16.51 4.55
N GLN A 98 -14.53 16.19 5.73
CA GLN A 98 -13.09 16.34 6.02
C GLN A 98 -12.27 15.35 5.19
N VAL A 99 -12.76 14.11 5.06
CA VAL A 99 -12.11 13.07 4.25
C VAL A 99 -12.09 13.47 2.78
N GLN A 100 -13.21 13.96 2.23
CA GLN A 100 -13.29 14.46 0.86
C GLN A 100 -12.48 15.73 0.62
N GLN A 101 -12.32 16.59 1.64
CA GLN A 101 -11.46 17.76 1.55
C GLN A 101 -9.97 17.36 1.43
N ALA A 102 -9.55 16.31 2.14
CA ALA A 102 -8.19 15.77 2.00
C ALA A 102 -8.01 15.07 0.64
N PHE A 103 -9.00 14.30 0.21
CA PHE A 103 -8.98 13.64 -1.09
C PHE A 103 -10.40 13.38 -1.60
N CYS A 104 -10.82 14.14 -2.60
CA CYS A 104 -12.21 14.12 -3.09
C CYS A 104 -12.63 12.76 -3.70
N PHE A 105 -11.66 11.97 -4.18
CA PHE A 105 -11.89 10.65 -4.76
C PHE A 105 -11.74 9.48 -3.76
N TYR A 106 -11.66 9.78 -2.45
CA TYR A 106 -11.37 8.76 -1.43
C TYR A 106 -12.34 7.58 -1.44
N TYR A 107 -13.65 7.82 -1.28
CA TYR A 107 -14.64 6.75 -1.13
C TYR A 107 -14.76 5.88 -2.38
N ASP A 108 -14.65 6.52 -3.55
CA ASP A 108 -14.65 5.86 -4.85
C ASP A 108 -13.43 4.94 -5.00
N LEU A 109 -12.23 5.39 -4.61
CA LEU A 109 -11.03 4.56 -4.64
C LEU A 109 -11.02 3.46 -3.54
N ALA A 110 -11.45 3.78 -2.32
CA ALA A 110 -11.46 2.87 -1.17
C ALA A 110 -12.33 1.63 -1.42
N SER A 111 -13.52 1.83 -2.01
CA SER A 111 -14.44 0.73 -2.35
C SER A 111 -13.83 -0.34 -3.27
N HIS A 112 -12.83 0.03 -4.09
CA HIS A 112 -12.14 -0.90 -4.99
C HIS A 112 -10.94 -1.56 -4.30
N ILE A 113 -10.19 -0.83 -3.47
CA ILE A 113 -9.00 -1.36 -2.80
C ILE A 113 -9.36 -2.37 -1.70
N GLU A 114 -10.42 -2.12 -0.93
CA GLU A 114 -10.84 -3.00 0.16
C GLU A 114 -11.44 -4.33 -0.34
N GLY A 115 -12.10 -4.29 -1.51
CA GLY A 115 -12.66 -5.49 -2.15
C GLY A 115 -11.61 -6.51 -2.58
N ASP A 116 -10.38 -6.08 -2.87
CA ASP A 116 -9.28 -6.98 -3.25
C ASP A 116 -8.66 -7.69 -2.04
N THR A 117 -8.62 -7.01 -0.90
CA THR A 117 -7.94 -7.52 0.30
C THR A 117 -8.66 -8.73 0.89
N THR A 118 -10.00 -8.74 0.80
CA THR A 118 -10.83 -9.83 1.32
C THR A 118 -10.74 -11.10 0.48
N ARG A 119 -10.60 -11.00 -0.86
CA ARG A 119 -10.62 -12.17 -1.75
C ARG A 119 -9.37 -13.04 -1.70
N HIS A 120 -8.23 -12.50 -1.27
CA HIS A 120 -6.98 -13.26 -1.22
C HIS A 120 -6.78 -14.07 0.07
N SER A 121 -7.55 -13.79 1.13
CA SER A 121 -7.38 -14.48 2.42
C SER A 121 -8.04 -15.87 2.46
N ASP A 122 -9.12 -16.09 1.68
CA ASP A 122 -9.88 -17.35 1.74
C ASP A 122 -9.29 -18.46 0.85
N ALA A 123 -8.46 -18.13 -0.13
CA ALA A 123 -7.89 -19.10 -1.08
C ALA A 123 -6.72 -19.93 -0.51
N ALA A 124 -6.27 -19.64 0.73
CA ALA A 124 -5.17 -20.39 1.37
C ALA A 124 -5.66 -21.55 2.25
N GLN A 125 -6.98 -21.80 2.35
CA GLN A 125 -7.56 -22.84 3.22
C GLN A 125 -8.28 -23.99 2.50
N GLU A 126 -8.22 -24.09 1.16
CA GLU A 126 -8.57 -25.33 0.49
C GLU A 126 -7.38 -26.30 0.55
N SER A 127 -7.32 -27.01 1.69
CA SER A 127 -6.53 -28.22 1.82
C SER A 127 -6.92 -29.20 0.71
N PRO A 128 -5.95 -29.77 -0.03
CA PRO A 128 -6.25 -30.78 -1.02
C PRO A 128 -6.82 -31.99 -0.30
N VAL A 129 -8.12 -32.23 -0.44
CA VAL A 129 -8.73 -33.48 0.00
C VAL A 129 -8.10 -34.56 -0.87
N ALA A 130 -7.23 -35.35 -0.23
CA ALA A 130 -6.50 -36.44 -0.83
C ALA A 130 -7.46 -37.38 -1.58
N SER A 131 -7.45 -37.32 -2.90
CA SER A 131 -7.95 -38.42 -3.72
C SER A 131 -6.91 -39.53 -3.69
N SER A 132 -7.17 -40.49 -2.83
CA SER A 132 -6.42 -41.74 -2.72
C SER A 132 -6.72 -42.66 -3.91
N SER A 133 -5.68 -43.05 -4.66
CA SER A 133 -5.57 -44.32 -5.39
C SER A 133 -4.10 -44.49 -5.79
N SER A 134 -3.29 -45.22 -5.02
CA SER A 134 -3.14 -46.69 -4.97
C SER A 134 -1.95 -47.19 -5.81
N ASN A 135 -0.93 -47.64 -5.06
CA ASN A 135 0.02 -48.75 -5.31
C ASN A 135 1.27 -48.54 -6.16
N PHE A 136 2.42 -48.35 -5.48
CA PHE A 136 3.67 -49.05 -5.77
C PHE A 136 4.41 -49.36 -4.44
N PRO A 137 4.95 -50.58 -4.24
CA PRO A 137 5.64 -50.97 -3.01
C PRO A 137 7.17 -50.83 -3.12
N GLU A 138 7.80 -51.03 -1.97
CA GLU A 138 9.23 -51.28 -1.72
C GLU A 138 10.16 -50.08 -1.85
N GLU A 139 11.16 -49.85 -0.99
CA GLU A 139 11.63 -50.38 0.29
C GLU A 139 12.94 -49.59 0.49
N ASN A 140 13.16 -48.94 1.64
CA ASN A 140 14.28 -49.28 2.52
C ASN A 140 14.45 -48.31 3.71
N ASP A 141 14.79 -48.96 4.81
CA ASP A 141 15.34 -48.57 6.11
C ASP A 141 15.89 -47.14 6.31
N GLN A 142 15.43 -46.38 7.31
CA GLN A 142 15.67 -46.53 8.77
C GLN A 142 16.96 -45.84 9.26
N ARG A 143 16.80 -44.76 10.05
CA ARG A 143 17.57 -44.53 11.30
C ARG A 143 17.05 -43.33 12.10
N ARG A 144 16.51 -43.68 13.28
CA ARG A 144 16.70 -43.12 14.64
C ARG A 144 16.55 -41.60 14.84
N SER A 145 15.49 -41.17 15.51
CA SER A 145 15.34 -41.02 16.98
C SER A 145 15.97 -39.74 17.52
N VAL A 146 15.19 -38.89 18.19
CA VAL A 146 15.26 -38.66 19.65
C VAL A 146 14.12 -37.71 20.05
N SER A 147 13.31 -38.22 20.98
CA SER A 147 12.23 -37.53 21.68
C SER A 147 12.74 -36.37 22.54
N ARG A 148 11.95 -35.31 22.66
CA ARG A 148 11.94 -34.50 23.88
C ARG A 148 10.52 -34.03 24.19
N ASN A 149 9.96 -34.70 25.18
CA ASN A 149 8.79 -34.30 25.93
C ASN A 149 9.11 -32.98 26.65
N VAL A 150 8.21 -32.00 26.57
CA VAL A 150 8.18 -30.88 27.52
C VAL A 150 6.76 -30.80 28.06
N GLU A 151 6.68 -31.42 29.24
CA GLU A 151 5.80 -31.26 30.38
C GLU A 151 4.66 -30.24 30.30
N ASP A 152 3.47 -30.80 30.52
CA ASP A 152 2.27 -30.16 31.02
C ASP A 152 2.57 -29.30 32.26
N HIS A 153 2.09 -28.05 32.23
CA HIS A 153 2.00 -27.19 33.41
C HIS A 153 0.56 -26.73 33.57
N GLU A 154 -0.26 -27.64 34.12
CA GLU A 154 -1.52 -27.30 34.75
C GLU A 154 -1.23 -26.87 36.19
N ASP A 155 -1.45 -25.59 36.51
CA ASP A 155 -2.10 -25.25 37.78
C ASP A 155 -2.47 -23.77 37.92
N SER A 156 -3.67 -23.57 38.46
CA SER A 156 -4.01 -22.49 39.39
C SER A 156 -4.20 -21.07 38.85
N CYS A 157 -5.43 -20.76 38.43
CA CYS A 157 -6.04 -19.45 38.69
C CYS A 157 -7.47 -19.64 39.18
N ARG A 158 -7.61 -19.51 40.51
CA ARG A 158 -8.86 -19.50 41.26
C ARG A 158 -9.80 -18.39 40.82
N ASN A 159 -11.09 -18.74 40.83
CA ASN A 159 -12.30 -17.92 40.87
C ASN A 159 -12.13 -16.52 41.48
N ASN A 160 -12.64 -15.51 40.78
CA ASN A 160 -13.26 -14.32 41.37
C ASN A 160 -14.39 -13.85 40.46
N SER A 161 -15.62 -14.24 40.81
CA SER A 161 -16.85 -13.74 40.23
C SER A 161 -17.25 -12.48 41.00
N ASP A 162 -16.78 -11.32 40.56
CA ASP A 162 -17.27 -10.03 41.03
C ASP A 162 -18.43 -9.56 40.11
N PRO A 163 -19.58 -9.12 40.65
CA PRO A 163 -20.65 -8.53 39.86
C PRO A 163 -20.24 -7.14 39.36
N ASN A 164 -20.23 -6.98 38.03
CA ASN A 164 -19.96 -5.71 37.34
C ASN A 164 -20.85 -4.56 37.87
N PRO A 165 -20.26 -3.42 38.28
CA PRO A 165 -20.99 -2.18 38.48
C PRO A 165 -21.40 -1.54 37.13
N PRO A 166 -22.46 -0.72 37.10
CA PRO A 166 -22.95 -0.08 35.87
C PRO A 166 -21.87 0.80 35.22
N GLY A 167 -21.65 0.55 33.93
CA GLY A 167 -20.53 1.04 33.13
C GLY A 167 -20.43 2.57 33.07
N HIS A 168 -19.37 3.08 33.69
CA HIS A 168 -18.82 4.39 33.36
C HIS A 168 -18.11 4.26 32.01
N VAL A 169 -18.70 4.85 30.97
CA VAL A 169 -18.08 4.99 29.65
C VAL A 169 -16.88 5.92 29.82
N HIS A 170 -15.69 5.33 29.94
CA HIS A 170 -14.44 6.08 29.94
C HIS A 170 -14.23 6.66 28.53
N PRO A 171 -14.04 7.98 28.38
CA PRO A 171 -13.65 8.53 27.08
C PRO A 171 -12.30 7.92 26.66
N PRO A 172 -12.13 7.63 25.35
CA PRO A 172 -10.89 7.05 24.85
C PRO A 172 -9.70 7.97 25.19
N PRO A 173 -8.53 7.42 25.54
CA PRO A 173 -7.39 8.23 25.96
C PRO A 173 -6.88 9.08 24.79
N ASP A 174 -6.90 10.41 24.97
CA ASP A 174 -6.44 11.44 24.03
C ASP A 174 -4.98 11.27 23.54
N ASN A 175 -4.23 10.35 24.14
CA ASN A 175 -2.84 10.06 23.81
C ASN A 175 -2.65 9.34 22.47
N LEU A 176 -3.62 8.55 22.00
CA LEU A 176 -3.49 7.83 20.72
C LEU A 176 -3.58 8.77 19.52
N SER A 177 -4.49 9.74 19.55
CA SER A 177 -4.63 10.76 18.50
C SER A 177 -3.36 11.60 18.38
N ARG A 178 -2.78 12.03 19.50
CA ARG A 178 -1.49 12.76 19.50
C ARG A 178 -0.33 11.94 18.98
N LEU A 179 -0.28 10.65 19.28
CA LEU A 179 0.78 9.76 18.79
C LEU A 179 0.70 9.59 17.25
N LEU A 180 -0.51 9.40 16.72
CA LEU A 180 -0.76 9.31 15.28
C LEU A 180 -0.43 10.63 14.57
N GLU A 181 -0.82 11.76 15.16
CA GLU A 181 -0.50 13.08 14.63
C GLU A 181 1.02 13.34 14.60
N LEU A 182 1.73 12.95 15.66
CA LEU A 182 3.19 13.03 15.73
C LEU A 182 3.86 12.14 14.66
N HIS A 183 3.34 10.92 14.46
CA HIS A 183 3.85 10.01 13.44
C HIS A 183 3.63 10.54 12.01
N CYS A 184 2.49 11.18 11.76
CA CYS A 184 2.21 11.84 10.48
C CYS A 184 3.18 13.00 10.25
N GLN A 185 3.33 13.91 11.22
CA GLN A 185 4.27 15.03 11.12
C GLN A 185 5.73 14.58 10.91
N HIS A 186 6.14 13.50 11.58
CA HIS A 186 7.47 12.94 11.40
C HIS A 186 7.67 12.37 10.00
N SER A 187 6.67 11.66 9.48
CA SER A 187 6.69 11.09 8.14
C SER A 187 6.80 12.19 7.08
N ASP A 188 5.98 13.24 7.18
CA ASP A 188 6.02 14.38 6.27
C ASP A 188 7.40 15.06 6.24
N ARG A 189 8.00 15.26 7.42
CA ARG A 189 9.34 15.84 7.54
C ARG A 189 10.42 14.97 6.86
N ILE A 190 10.33 13.65 6.96
CA ILE A 190 11.25 12.73 6.28
C ILE A 190 11.07 12.84 4.77
N PHE A 191 9.83 12.88 4.27
CA PHE A 191 9.58 13.02 2.83
C PHE A 191 10.08 14.35 2.28
N ASP A 192 9.91 15.44 3.02
CA ASP A 192 10.44 16.76 2.69
C ASP A 192 11.97 16.79 2.63
N MET A 193 12.63 16.09 3.55
CA MET A 193 14.08 15.93 3.51
C MET A 193 14.53 15.12 2.29
N MET A 194 13.84 14.03 1.96
CA MET A 194 14.16 13.22 0.79
C MET A 194 13.91 13.98 -0.52
N GLY A 195 12.86 14.81 -0.59
CA GLY A 195 12.60 15.69 -1.73
C GLY A 195 13.77 16.63 -1.99
N ARG A 196 14.20 17.37 -0.95
CA ARG A 196 15.37 18.26 -1.02
C ARG A 196 16.66 17.54 -1.42
N LEU A 197 16.87 16.32 -0.94
CA LEU A 197 18.04 15.53 -1.29
C LEU A 197 18.03 15.13 -2.78
N MET A 198 16.87 14.74 -3.30
CA MET A 198 16.72 14.40 -4.72
C MET A 198 16.92 15.64 -5.61
N ASP A 199 16.38 16.79 -5.22
CA ASP A 199 16.56 18.03 -5.96
C ASP A 199 18.04 18.45 -6.00
N GLN A 200 18.76 18.31 -4.90
CA GLN A 200 20.22 18.53 -4.85
C GLN A 200 20.96 17.58 -5.79
N HIS A 201 20.62 16.29 -5.77
CA HIS A 201 21.24 15.30 -6.64
C HIS A 201 20.98 15.61 -8.12
N GLN A 202 19.76 16.03 -8.47
CA GLN A 202 19.42 16.42 -9.84
C GLN A 202 20.21 17.65 -10.29
N GLY A 203 20.30 18.69 -9.46
CA GLY A 203 21.09 19.89 -9.78
C GLY A 203 22.57 19.58 -10.02
N LEU A 204 23.15 18.65 -9.26
CA LEU A 204 24.54 18.24 -9.41
C LEU A 204 24.77 17.45 -10.72
N MET A 205 23.82 16.60 -11.10
CA MET A 205 23.85 15.90 -12.39
C MET A 205 23.75 16.88 -13.57
N ASP A 206 22.88 17.87 -13.47
CA ASP A 206 22.73 18.91 -14.50
C ASP A 206 24.02 19.75 -14.62
N GLU A 207 24.69 20.08 -13.51
CA GLU A 207 25.97 20.79 -13.51
C GLU A 207 27.09 19.98 -14.19
N ILE A 208 27.17 18.67 -13.92
CA ILE A 208 28.14 17.78 -14.56
C ILE A 208 27.91 17.72 -16.08
N LEU A 209 26.66 17.58 -16.51
CA LEU A 209 26.30 17.57 -17.92
C LEU A 209 26.65 18.89 -18.60
N GLN A 210 26.42 20.02 -17.93
CA GLN A 210 26.76 21.34 -18.45
C GLN A 210 28.29 21.49 -18.62
N ARG A 211 29.08 21.12 -17.61
CA ARG A 211 30.56 21.18 -17.67
C ARG A 211 31.15 20.25 -18.73
N SER A 212 30.47 19.17 -19.10
CA SER A 212 30.96 18.25 -20.14
C SER A 212 30.77 18.76 -21.57
N ARG A 213 30.00 19.85 -21.75
CA ARG A 213 29.74 20.48 -23.06
C ARG A 213 30.69 21.64 -23.38
N ASP A 214 31.36 22.19 -22.38
CA ASP A 214 32.37 23.25 -22.50
C ASP A 214 33.78 22.63 -22.63
#